data_AF-A0A5J4P926-F1
#
_entry.id   AF-A0A5J4P926-F1
#
_cell.length_a   1.000
_cell.length_b   1.000
_cell.length_c   1.000
_cell.angle_alpha   90.00
_cell.angle_beta   90.00
_cell.angle_gamma   90.00
#
_symmetry.space_group_name_H-M   'P 1'
#
loop_
_entity.id
_entity.type
_entity.pdbx_description
1 polymer ?
#
loop_
_entity_poly.entity_id
_entity_poly.type
_entity_poly.pdbx_seq_one_letter_code
_entity_poly.pdbx_strand_id
1 'polypeptide(L)'
;MFTTRHDRVAGLGNPEGSQRALNMLFALRTIQEKTGKDLGATFLSGTTISNSLTELYLLFKYLRPNELERQNINTFDAWAAVFAKKTSDYEFSITNEIVQKERFRYFIKV
;
A
#
# COMPACT_ATOMS: atom_id res chain seq x y z
N MET A 1 -7.52 -5.23 -2.45
CA MET A 1 -7.80 -5.45 -1.02
C MET A 1 -6.52 -5.51 -0.20
N PHE A 2 -6.49 -4.82 0.94
CA PHE A 2 -5.43 -4.88 1.95
C PHE A 2 -6.05 -4.72 3.35
N THR A 3 -5.39 -5.26 4.36
CA THR A 3 -5.84 -5.18 5.76
C THR A 3 -4.90 -4.27 6.53
N THR A 4 -5.47 -3.39 7.35
CA THR A 4 -4.75 -2.45 8.19
C THR A 4 -5.49 -2.28 9.52
N ARG A 5 -4.74 -2.12 10.61
CA ARG A 5 -5.25 -1.71 11.92
C ARG A 5 -5.33 -0.19 12.06
N HIS A 6 -4.86 0.56 11.07
CA HIS A 6 -4.89 2.02 11.05
C HIS A 6 -6.22 2.52 10.46
N ASP A 7 -7.12 2.98 11.33
CA ASP A 7 -8.44 3.54 10.97
C ASP A 7 -8.38 5.04 10.63
N ARG A 8 -7.37 5.76 11.15
CA ARG A 8 -7.27 7.23 11.12
C ARG A 8 -6.15 7.81 10.27
N VAL A 9 -5.51 7.01 9.43
CA VAL A 9 -4.48 7.51 8.52
C VAL A 9 -5.15 8.02 7.24
N ALA A 10 -5.05 9.33 7.00
CA ALA A 10 -5.54 9.94 5.78
C ALA A 10 -4.81 9.37 4.54
N GLY A 11 -5.56 9.10 3.47
CA GLY A 11 -5.01 8.65 2.18
C GLY A 11 -4.96 7.12 1.99
N LEU A 12 -5.49 6.30 2.89
CA LEU A 12 -5.51 4.84 2.72
C LEU A 12 -6.52 4.34 1.66
N GLY A 13 -7.53 5.15 1.32
CA GLY A 13 -8.56 4.76 0.34
C GLY A 13 -9.51 3.68 0.86
N ASN A 14 -10.25 3.02 -0.03
CA ASN A 14 -11.16 1.92 0.32
C ASN A 14 -10.37 0.59 0.50
N PRO A 15 -10.36 -0.03 1.69
CA PRO A 15 -9.66 -1.30 1.94
C PRO A 15 -10.18 -2.48 1.11
N GLU A 16 -11.47 -2.50 0.78
CA GLU A 16 -12.06 -3.57 -0.04
C GLU A 16 -11.48 -3.55 -1.47
N GLY A 17 -11.19 -2.36 -1.99
CA GLY A 17 -10.72 -2.16 -3.35
C GLY A 17 -11.84 -2.33 -4.39
N SER A 18 -11.45 -2.52 -5.65
CA SER A 18 -12.40 -2.70 -6.77
C SER A 18 -12.31 -4.10 -7.37
N GLN A 19 -13.40 -4.55 -8.00
CA GLN A 19 -13.41 -5.81 -8.74
C GLN A 19 -12.31 -5.86 -9.82
N ARG A 20 -12.03 -4.72 -10.47
CA ARG A 20 -10.96 -4.61 -11.46
C ARG A 20 -9.58 -4.90 -10.86
N ALA A 21 -9.31 -4.40 -9.65
CA ALA A 21 -8.07 -4.66 -8.93
C ALA A 21 -7.95 -6.14 -8.54
N LEU A 22 -9.06 -6.77 -8.15
CA LEU A 22 -9.07 -8.21 -7.84
C LEU A 22 -8.78 -9.06 -9.10
N ASN A 23 -9.42 -8.75 -10.22
CA ASN A 23 -9.18 -9.44 -11.49
C ASN A 23 -7.72 -9.29 -11.94
N MET A 24 -7.14 -8.10 -11.77
CA MET A 24 -5.72 -7.86 -12.06
C MET A 24 -4.81 -8.73 -11.19
N LEU A 25 -5.11 -8.86 -9.89
CA LEU A 25 -4.35 -9.75 -9.00
C LEU A 25 -4.35 -11.19 -9.52
N PHE A 26 -5.50 -11.73 -9.89
CA PHE A 26 -5.60 -13.10 -10.40
C PHE A 26 -4.85 -13.30 -11.71
N ALA A 27 -4.95 -12.35 -12.64
CA ALA A 27 -4.22 -12.40 -13.90
C ALA A 27 -2.71 -12.47 -13.67
N LEU A 28 -2.18 -11.62 -12.77
CA LEU A 28 -0.77 -11.61 -12.41
C LEU A 28 -0.32 -12.88 -11.71
N ARG A 29 -1.11 -13.38 -10.74
CA ARG A 29 -0.81 -14.62 -10.02
C ARG A 29 -0.71 -15.80 -10.97
N THR A 30 -1.62 -15.88 -11.95
CA THR A 30 -1.59 -16.92 -12.99
C THR A 30 -0.29 -16.89 -13.79
N ILE A 31 0.22 -15.70 -14.14
CA ILE A 31 1.48 -15.55 -14.87
C ILE A 31 2.68 -15.93 -13.98
N GLN A 32 2.68 -15.48 -12.73
CA GLN A 32 3.74 -15.73 -11.76
C GLN A 32 3.86 -17.22 -11.43
N GLU A 33 2.73 -17.91 -11.23
CA GLU A 33 2.69 -19.37 -11.00
C GLU A 33 3.25 -20.15 -12.19
N LYS A 34 2.90 -19.75 -13.43
CA LYS A 34 3.40 -20.40 -14.65
C LYS A 34 4.89 -20.18 -14.88
N THR A 35 5.40 -19.01 -14.49
CA THR A 35 6.81 -18.63 -14.75
C THR A 35 7.74 -18.95 -13.58
N GLY A 36 7.19 -19.23 -12.39
CA GLY A 36 7.96 -19.41 -11.16
C GLY A 36 8.70 -18.16 -10.71
N LYS A 37 8.28 -16.97 -11.15
CA LYS A 37 8.96 -15.69 -10.87
C LYS A 37 7.98 -14.67 -10.31
N ASP A 38 8.50 -13.80 -9.45
CA ASP A 38 7.76 -12.65 -8.91
C ASP A 38 7.33 -11.67 -10.02
N LEU A 39 8.21 -11.39 -10.97
CA LEU A 39 7.89 -10.46 -12.05
C LEU A 39 7.13 -11.18 -13.18
N GLY A 40 5.92 -10.68 -13.48
CA GLY A 40 5.11 -11.16 -14.61
C GLY A 40 4.50 -10.04 -15.46
N ALA A 41 4.67 -8.77 -15.08
CA ALA A 41 4.15 -7.63 -15.81
C ALA A 41 4.96 -6.36 -15.50
N THR A 42 4.85 -5.37 -16.40
CA THR A 42 5.36 -4.01 -16.20
C THR A 42 4.17 -3.06 -16.14
N PHE A 43 4.11 -2.26 -15.07
CA PHE A 43 3.05 -1.27 -14.90
C PHE A 43 3.53 0.07 -15.43
N LEU A 44 2.68 0.74 -16.20
CA LEU A 44 2.97 2.05 -16.80
C LEU A 44 1.91 3.04 -16.33
N SER A 45 2.34 4.19 -15.83
CA SER A 45 1.47 5.27 -15.38
C SER A 45 2.04 6.61 -15.83
N GLY A 46 1.17 7.50 -16.34
CA GLY A 46 1.54 8.88 -16.68
C GLY A 46 1.56 9.83 -15.48
N THR A 47 1.00 9.41 -14.34
CA THR A 47 1.09 10.13 -13.07
C THR A 47 2.08 9.44 -12.15
N THR A 48 2.81 10.24 -11.37
CA THR A 48 3.52 9.73 -10.19
C THR A 48 2.52 9.11 -9.22
N ILE A 49 2.99 8.24 -8.32
CA ILE A 49 2.17 7.66 -7.23
C ILE A 49 1.45 8.80 -6.52
N SER A 50 0.12 8.81 -6.62
CA SER A 50 -0.59 10.08 -6.71
C SER A 50 -0.80 10.70 -5.35
N ASN A 51 -1.01 9.89 -4.30
CA ASN A 51 -1.00 10.31 -2.89
C ASN A 51 -1.23 9.16 -1.88
N SER A 52 -1.42 7.91 -2.32
CA SER A 52 -1.66 6.81 -1.40
C SER A 52 -0.45 5.89 -1.30
N LEU A 53 0.12 5.76 -0.10
CA LEU A 53 1.08 4.69 0.20
C LEU A 53 0.53 3.30 -0.11
N THR A 54 -0.79 3.17 -0.07
CA THR A 54 -1.49 1.98 -0.52
C THR A 54 -1.20 1.66 -1.99
N GLU A 55 -1.11 2.65 -2.88
CA GLU A 55 -0.77 2.42 -4.29
C GLU A 55 0.61 1.76 -4.42
N LEU A 56 1.61 2.28 -3.69
CA LEU A 56 2.94 1.69 -3.70
C LEU A 56 2.95 0.28 -3.09
N TYR A 57 2.29 0.09 -1.95
CA TYR A 57 2.13 -1.24 -1.36
C TYR A 57 1.48 -2.22 -2.35
N LEU A 58 0.45 -1.79 -3.08
CA LEU A 58 -0.22 -2.61 -4.09
C LEU A 58 0.72 -2.97 -5.25
N LEU A 59 1.61 -2.06 -5.68
CA LEU A 59 2.64 -2.39 -6.68
C LEU A 59 3.56 -3.49 -6.18
N PHE A 60 4.03 -3.44 -4.93
CA PHE A 60 4.82 -4.52 -4.33
C PHE A 60 4.01 -5.82 -4.26
N LYS A 61 2.76 -5.76 -3.81
CA LYS A 61 1.87 -6.91 -3.73
C LYS A 61 1.63 -7.57 -5.10
N TYR A 62 1.54 -6.75 -6.16
CA TYR A 62 1.38 -7.24 -7.51
C TYR A 62 2.67 -7.84 -8.08
N LEU A 63 3.79 -7.13 -7.96
CA LEU A 63 5.01 -7.43 -8.71
C LEU A 63 6.03 -8.26 -7.94
N ARG A 64 5.95 -8.31 -6.61
CA ARG A 64 6.97 -8.92 -5.73
C ARG A 64 6.37 -9.71 -4.55
N PRO A 65 5.41 -10.62 -4.78
CA PRO A 65 4.77 -11.34 -3.68
C PRO A 65 5.73 -12.21 -2.85
N ASN A 66 6.63 -12.95 -3.50
CA ASN A 66 7.53 -13.87 -2.80
C ASN A 66 8.58 -13.09 -2.00
N GLU A 67 9.02 -11.93 -2.50
CA GLU A 67 9.92 -11.06 -1.74
C GLU A 67 9.26 -10.49 -0.49
N LEU A 68 7.99 -10.08 -0.57
CA LEU A 68 7.23 -9.65 0.60
C LEU A 68 7.09 -10.79 1.62
N GLU A 69 6.77 -12.00 1.16
CA GLU A 69 6.66 -13.20 2.00
C GLU A 69 8.01 -13.55 2.65
N ARG A 70 9.12 -13.48 1.90
CA ARG A 70 10.47 -13.70 2.40
C ARG A 70 10.85 -12.74 3.54
N GLN A 71 10.35 -11.51 3.49
CA GLN A 71 10.55 -10.51 4.55
C GLN A 71 9.47 -10.56 5.65
N ASN A 72 8.56 -11.55 5.59
CA ASN A 72 7.42 -11.68 6.50
C ASN A 72 6.47 -10.45 6.49
N ILE A 73 6.34 -9.80 5.34
CA ILE A 73 5.50 -8.62 5.13
C ILE A 73 4.17 -9.07 4.51
N ASN A 74 3.20 -9.38 5.38
CA ASN A 74 1.89 -9.90 4.96
C ASN A 74 0.75 -8.87 5.01
N THR A 75 1.01 -7.69 5.58
CA THR A 75 0.01 -6.65 5.79
C THR A 75 0.53 -5.29 5.34
N PHE A 76 -0.39 -4.37 5.10
CA PHE A 76 -0.03 -2.99 4.81
C PHE A 76 0.76 -2.35 5.96
N ASP A 77 0.37 -2.63 7.22
CA ASP A 77 1.03 -2.07 8.40
C ASP A 77 2.47 -2.55 8.52
N ALA A 78 2.72 -3.85 8.28
CA ALA A 78 4.06 -4.42 8.27
C ALA A 78 4.92 -3.78 7.16
N TRP A 79 4.34 -3.57 5.98
CA TRP A 79 5.03 -2.90 4.87
C TRP A 79 5.33 -1.44 5.21
N ALA A 80 4.36 -0.71 5.73
CA ALA A 80 4.51 0.70 6.11
C ALA A 80 5.55 0.86 7.22
N ALA A 81 5.66 -0.08 8.16
CA ALA A 81 6.71 -0.04 9.19
C ALA A 81 8.14 -0.16 8.64
N VAL A 82 8.32 -0.84 7.50
CA VAL A 82 9.64 -0.99 6.85
C VAL A 82 9.94 0.18 5.92
N PHE A 83 8.95 0.64 5.16
CA PHE A 83 9.15 1.56 4.04
C PHE A 83 8.70 3.00 4.30
N ALA A 84 7.89 3.26 5.32
CA ALA A 84 7.31 4.58 5.61
C ALA A 84 7.62 5.07 7.03
N LYS A 85 7.81 6.38 7.17
CA LYS A 85 7.90 7.06 8.47
C LYS A 85 6.56 7.63 8.86
N LYS A 86 6.05 7.17 9.99
CA LYS A 86 4.86 7.75 10.62
C LYS A 86 5.23 9.06 11.30
N THR A 87 4.43 10.11 11.05
CA THR A 87 4.52 11.39 11.74
C THR A 87 3.16 11.72 12.34
N SER A 88 3.14 12.20 13.59
CA SER A 88 1.94 12.74 14.22
C SER A 88 2.02 14.26 14.22
N ASP A 89 0.93 14.91 13.88
CA ASP A 89 0.79 16.36 13.95
C ASP A 89 -0.57 16.73 14.56
N TYR A 90 -0.67 17.91 15.15
CA TYR A 90 -1.91 18.40 15.73
C TYR A 90 -2.62 19.32 14.75
N GLU A 91 -3.88 19.04 14.46
CA GLU A 91 -4.71 19.82 13.52
C GLU A 91 -6.04 20.19 14.17
N PHE A 92 -6.59 21.34 13.79
CA PHE A 92 -7.97 21.69 14.16
C PHE A 92 -8.97 20.81 13.38
N SER A 93 -9.94 20.25 14.10
CA SER A 93 -11.10 19.59 13.52
C SER A 93 -12.06 20.64 12.92
N ILE A 94 -13.06 20.16 12.17
CA ILE A 94 -14.16 20.99 11.67
C ILE A 94 -14.97 21.61 12.84
N THR A 95 -14.91 20.98 14.03
CA THR A 95 -15.51 21.45 15.28
C THR A 95 -14.58 22.34 16.12
N ASN A 96 -13.44 22.78 15.57
CA ASN A 96 -12.45 23.62 16.24
C ASN A 96 -11.74 22.97 17.44
N GLU A 97 -11.76 21.64 17.55
CA GLU A 97 -11.03 20.89 18.56
C GLU A 97 -9.64 20.53 18.05
N ILE A 98 -8.64 20.51 18.93
CA ILE A 98 -7.30 20.04 18.59
C ILE A 98 -7.32 18.52 18.52
N VAL A 99 -7.12 17.96 17.33
CA VAL A 99 -7.09 16.51 17.09
C VAL A 99 -5.70 16.12 16.59
N GLN A 100 -5.11 15.12 17.24
CA GLN A 100 -3.90 14.50 16.73
C GLN A 100 -4.23 13.67 15.49
N LYS A 101 -3.59 13.99 14.36
CA LYS A 101 -3.68 13.20 13.14
C LYS A 101 -2.36 12.54 12.82
N GLU A 102 -2.47 11.28 12.43
CA GLU A 102 -1.33 10.49 12.00
C GLU A 102 -1.27 10.49 10.48
N ARG A 103 -0.10 10.81 9.94
CA ARG A 103 0.18 10.81 8.51
C ARG A 103 1.48 10.07 8.26
N PHE A 104 1.53 9.29 7.19
CA PHE A 104 2.79 8.78 6.67
C PHE A 104 3.32 9.77 5.64
N ARG A 105 4.40 10.49 5.98
CA ARG A 105 4.88 11.65 5.20
C ARG A 105 6.15 11.35 4.40
N TYR A 106 6.95 10.37 4.82
CA TYR A 106 8.28 10.12 4.25
C TYR A 106 8.53 8.64 4.00
N PHE A 107 9.26 8.33 2.93
CA PHE A 107 9.84 7.01 2.68
C PHE A 107 11.22 6.93 3.32
N ILE A 108 11.53 5.81 3.97
CA ILE A 108 12.80 5.62 4.70
C ILE A 108 13.77 4.71 3.93
N LYS A 109 13.24 3.76 3.16
CA LYS A 109 14.01 2.80 2.37
C LYS A 109 13.52 2.82 0.93
N VAL A 110 14.43 3.08 -0.01
CA VAL A 110 14.25 2.94 -1.46
C VAL A 110 15.23 1.89 -1.95
#